data_AF-A0A8J4UIM5-F1
#
_entry.id   AF-A0A8J4UIM5-F1
#
_cell.length_a   1.000
_cell.length_b   1.000
_cell.length_c   1.000
_cell.angle_alpha   90.00
_cell.angle_beta   90.00
_cell.angle_gamma   90.00
#
_symmetry.space_group_name_H-M   'P 1'
#
loop_
_entity.id
_entity.type
_entity.pdbx_description
1 polymer ?
#
loop_
_entity_poly.entity_id
_entity_poly.type
_entity_poly.pdbx_seq_one_letter_code
_entity_poly.pdbx_strand_id
1 'polypeptide(L)'
;AFGYVVLPNSDLLACQANTTFTIKNKPWIALIKRGNCTYTKKIKAAQRAGASAVVIYNLDGTGNETNTMSHADTMHIVAIMIGNGMGRNIKDLTEDGIEVFMKIEVANQHGPWNPFWIYIMSFIFFGITAIILGYFIFVVISRFYQNRQLQIQQRKLKKLAENAVAKLEVRTLRRTDP
;
A
#
# COMPACT_ATOMS: atom_id res chain seq x y z
N ALA A 1 23.45 14.75 -8.67
CA ALA A 1 24.76 14.28 -9.19
C ALA A 1 24.86 14.61 -10.68
N PHE A 2 26.05 14.70 -11.27
CA PHE A 2 26.22 14.91 -12.72
C PHE A 2 27.52 14.30 -13.22
N GLY A 3 27.62 14.08 -14.53
CA GLY A 3 28.83 13.60 -15.18
C GLY A 3 28.61 12.99 -16.56
N TYR A 4 29.72 12.68 -17.22
CA TYR A 4 29.72 11.95 -18.50
C TYR A 4 29.39 10.48 -18.29
N VAL A 5 28.55 9.92 -19.15
CA VAL A 5 28.14 8.52 -19.08
C VAL A 5 29.27 7.62 -19.57
N VAL A 6 29.58 6.59 -18.79
CA VAL A 6 30.61 5.61 -19.13
C VAL A 6 30.03 4.21 -18.93
N LEU A 7 30.28 3.35 -19.93
CA LEU A 7 29.90 1.94 -19.91
C LEU A 7 31.01 1.08 -19.30
N PRO A 8 30.67 -0.05 -18.67
CA PRO A 8 31.64 -1.08 -18.31
C PRO A 8 32.38 -1.63 -19.54
N ASN A 9 33.67 -1.92 -19.42
CA ASN A 9 34.49 -2.41 -20.54
C ASN A 9 34.29 -3.90 -20.86
N SER A 10 33.97 -4.74 -19.86
CA SER A 10 33.86 -6.21 -20.01
C SER A 10 32.45 -6.65 -20.38
N ASP A 11 31.50 -6.31 -19.52
CA ASP A 11 30.11 -6.72 -19.57
C ASP A 11 29.24 -5.55 -19.13
N LEU A 12 28.18 -5.25 -19.87
CA LEU A 12 27.23 -4.19 -19.51
C LEU A 12 26.59 -4.39 -18.12
N LEU A 13 26.74 -5.58 -17.53
CA LEU A 13 26.21 -5.94 -16.22
C LEU A 13 27.09 -5.52 -15.05
N ALA A 14 28.39 -5.27 -15.22
CA ALA A 14 29.31 -4.92 -14.13
C ALA A 14 29.20 -5.84 -12.90
N CYS A 15 29.04 -7.15 -13.13
CA CYS A 15 28.82 -8.10 -12.03
C CYS A 15 30.12 -8.54 -11.36
N GLN A 16 31.25 -8.37 -12.04
CA GLN A 16 32.56 -8.77 -11.53
C GLN A 16 33.21 -7.67 -10.69
N ALA A 17 33.97 -8.06 -9.66
CA ALA A 17 34.64 -7.10 -8.79
C ALA A 17 35.74 -6.28 -9.50
N ASN A 18 36.33 -6.84 -10.56
CA ASN A 18 37.36 -6.24 -11.40
C ASN A 18 36.79 -5.55 -12.65
N THR A 19 35.49 -5.24 -12.68
CA THR A 19 34.89 -4.47 -13.78
C THR A 19 35.64 -3.15 -13.93
N THR A 20 36.13 -2.86 -15.14
CA THR A 20 36.84 -1.63 -15.45
C THR A 20 35.98 -0.70 -16.31
N PHE A 21 36.30 0.60 -16.26
CA PHE A 21 35.61 1.66 -16.97
C PHE A 21 36.63 2.53 -17.69
N THR A 22 36.38 2.87 -18.95
CA THR A 22 37.25 3.76 -19.73
C THR A 22 36.84 5.21 -19.48
N ILE A 23 37.46 5.84 -18.50
CA ILE A 23 37.10 7.19 -18.03
C ILE A 23 37.91 8.23 -18.81
N LYS A 24 37.25 8.96 -19.72
CA LYS A 24 37.88 10.08 -20.44
C LYS A 24 37.82 11.37 -19.63
N ASN A 25 36.63 11.68 -19.09
CA ASN A 25 36.34 12.95 -18.44
C ASN A 25 35.79 12.72 -17.01
N LYS A 26 35.98 13.68 -16.10
CA LYS A 26 35.40 13.69 -14.75
C LYS A 26 34.56 14.95 -14.53
N PRO A 27 33.48 14.90 -13.72
CA PRO A 27 32.90 13.71 -13.09
C PRO A 27 32.20 12.81 -14.12
N TRP A 28 32.00 11.55 -13.77
CA TRP A 28 31.42 10.54 -14.67
C TRP A 28 30.41 9.65 -13.95
N ILE A 29 29.45 9.13 -14.70
CA ILE A 29 28.32 8.33 -14.23
C ILE A 29 28.39 6.96 -14.90
N ALA A 30 28.35 5.90 -14.10
CA ALA A 30 28.34 4.55 -14.64
C ALA A 30 26.93 4.20 -15.15
N LEU A 31 26.80 3.79 -16.41
CA LEU A 31 25.56 3.23 -16.97
C LEU A 31 25.68 1.71 -17.04
N ILE A 32 24.84 1.01 -16.27
CA ILE A 32 24.92 -0.45 -16.08
C ILE A 32 23.58 -1.09 -16.41
N LYS A 33 23.57 -2.18 -17.15
CA LYS A 33 22.37 -2.96 -17.43
C LYS A 33 21.94 -3.79 -16.21
N ARG A 34 20.64 -3.84 -15.93
CA ARG A 34 20.07 -4.80 -14.98
C ARG A 34 20.31 -6.23 -15.46
N GLY A 35 20.59 -7.16 -14.55
CA GLY A 35 20.77 -8.56 -14.89
C GLY A 35 20.94 -9.45 -13.66
N ASN A 36 21.71 -10.52 -13.82
CA ASN A 36 21.79 -11.66 -12.89
C ASN A 36 22.61 -11.43 -11.59
N CYS A 37 22.92 -10.19 -11.23
CA CYS A 37 23.63 -9.86 -9.99
C CYS A 37 22.96 -8.69 -9.26
N THR A 38 23.22 -8.59 -7.96
CA THR A 38 22.55 -7.61 -7.09
C THR A 38 22.93 -6.18 -7.44
N TYR A 39 22.01 -5.24 -7.18
CA TYR A 39 22.26 -3.81 -7.34
C TYR A 39 23.48 -3.36 -6.53
N THR A 40 23.64 -3.85 -5.30
CA THR A 40 24.80 -3.61 -4.44
C THR A 40 26.13 -3.94 -5.13
N LYS A 41 26.22 -5.07 -5.86
CA LYS A 41 27.48 -5.45 -6.55
C LYS A 41 27.82 -4.46 -7.66
N LYS A 42 26.82 -4.10 -8.48
CA LYS A 42 26.95 -3.12 -9.58
C LYS A 42 27.38 -1.76 -9.06
N ILE A 43 26.68 -1.28 -8.03
CA ILE A 43 26.93 0.02 -7.40
C ILE A 43 28.33 0.04 -6.76
N LYS A 44 28.72 -1.01 -6.03
CA LYS A 44 30.08 -1.11 -5.45
C LYS A 44 31.17 -1.16 -6.52
N ALA A 45 30.96 -1.83 -7.65
CA ALA A 45 31.93 -1.87 -8.75
C ALA A 45 32.19 -0.46 -9.32
N ALA A 46 31.13 0.27 -9.64
CA ALA A 46 31.22 1.66 -10.10
C ALA A 46 31.81 2.61 -9.04
N GLN A 47 31.40 2.44 -7.78
CA GLN A 47 31.90 3.24 -6.66
C GLN A 47 33.41 3.05 -6.47
N ARG A 48 33.93 1.82 -6.54
CA ARG A 48 35.38 1.54 -6.47
C ARG A 48 36.15 2.14 -7.64
N ALA A 49 35.53 2.24 -8.82
CA ALA A 49 36.11 2.91 -9.98
C ALA A 49 36.05 4.45 -9.88
N GLY A 50 35.40 5.01 -8.85
CA GLY A 50 35.32 6.46 -8.62
C GLY A 50 34.22 7.15 -9.42
N ALA A 51 33.12 6.47 -9.73
CA ALA A 51 31.93 7.08 -10.33
C ALA A 51 31.27 8.09 -9.38
N SER A 52 30.71 9.18 -9.93
CA SER A 52 29.96 10.19 -9.16
C SER A 52 28.52 9.75 -8.88
N ALA A 53 27.96 8.93 -9.78
CA ALA A 53 26.65 8.28 -9.63
C ALA A 53 26.58 7.00 -10.46
N VAL A 54 25.55 6.19 -10.20
CA VAL A 54 25.27 4.94 -10.91
C VAL A 54 23.85 4.99 -11.46
N VAL A 55 23.72 4.66 -12.74
CA VAL A 55 22.44 4.55 -13.44
C VAL A 55 22.29 3.11 -13.87
N ILE A 56 21.26 2.44 -13.36
CA ILE A 56 20.94 1.07 -13.75
C ILE A 56 19.74 1.11 -14.68
N TYR A 57 19.88 0.65 -15.92
CA TYR A 57 18.73 0.57 -16.82
C TYR A 57 18.12 -0.83 -16.83
N ASN A 58 16.79 -0.89 -16.98
CA ASN A 58 16.02 -2.12 -16.79
C ASN A 58 16.26 -3.17 -17.90
N LEU A 59 15.69 -4.37 -17.72
CA LEU A 59 15.78 -5.49 -18.65
C LEU A 59 15.07 -5.23 -19.98
N ASP A 60 15.41 -5.99 -21.00
CA ASP A 60 14.76 -5.88 -22.30
C ASP A 60 13.29 -6.29 -22.19
N GLY A 61 12.41 -5.57 -22.88
CA GLY A 61 10.96 -5.82 -22.85
C GLY A 61 10.20 -5.12 -21.72
N THR A 62 10.87 -4.44 -20.78
CA THR A 62 10.19 -3.72 -19.68
C THR A 62 9.81 -2.27 -20.02
N GLY A 63 10.05 -1.81 -21.25
CA GLY A 63 9.74 -0.44 -21.68
C GLY A 63 10.28 0.65 -20.74
N ASN A 64 9.37 1.45 -20.19
CA ASN A 64 9.67 2.55 -19.25
C ASN A 64 9.56 2.16 -17.77
N GLU A 65 9.32 0.88 -17.47
CA GLU A 65 9.20 0.42 -16.10
C GLU A 65 10.51 0.55 -15.32
N THR A 66 10.40 0.94 -14.06
CA THR A 66 11.49 1.00 -13.09
C THR A 66 11.13 0.18 -11.85
N ASN A 67 12.14 -0.39 -11.19
CA ASN A 67 11.97 -1.11 -9.94
C ASN A 67 12.76 -0.43 -8.81
N THR A 68 12.20 -0.47 -7.61
CA THR A 68 12.91 -0.03 -6.39
C THR A 68 14.15 -0.89 -6.20
N MET A 69 15.31 -0.24 -6.05
CA MET A 69 16.58 -0.91 -5.83
C MET A 69 16.84 -1.06 -4.34
N SER A 70 16.99 -2.31 -3.87
CA SER A 70 17.50 -2.57 -2.52
C SER A 70 19.02 -2.64 -2.54
N HIS A 71 19.67 -1.75 -1.78
CA HIS A 71 21.14 -1.60 -1.74
C HIS A 71 21.65 -1.02 -0.41
N ALA A 72 21.25 -1.62 0.73
CA ALA A 72 21.57 -1.12 2.07
C ALA A 72 23.06 -0.81 2.31
N ASP A 73 23.97 -1.57 1.69
CA ASP A 73 25.41 -1.44 1.90
C ASP A 73 26.11 -0.40 1.00
N THR A 74 25.37 0.45 0.27
CA THR A 74 25.92 1.47 -0.63
C THR A 74 25.42 2.87 -0.25
N MET A 75 25.90 3.38 0.88
CA MET A 75 25.41 4.65 1.46
C MET A 75 26.05 5.93 0.87
N HIS A 76 27.12 5.81 0.08
CA HIS A 76 27.96 6.97 -0.29
C HIS A 76 27.92 7.36 -1.77
N ILE A 77 26.98 6.82 -2.55
CA ILE A 77 26.86 7.12 -3.98
C ILE A 77 25.40 7.20 -4.39
N VAL A 78 25.08 8.16 -5.27
CA VAL A 78 23.73 8.28 -5.85
C VAL A 78 23.52 7.14 -6.84
N ALA A 79 22.48 6.35 -6.64
CA ALA A 79 22.08 5.28 -7.55
C ALA A 79 20.62 5.44 -7.98
N ILE A 80 20.36 5.47 -9.29
CA ILE A 80 19.01 5.54 -9.85
C ILE A 80 18.75 4.39 -10.82
N MET A 81 17.48 4.04 -11.00
CA MET A 81 17.04 3.14 -12.06
C MET A 81 16.28 3.91 -13.13
N ILE A 82 16.54 3.58 -14.40
CA ILE A 82 15.79 4.11 -15.55
C ILE A 82 15.17 2.98 -16.37
N GLY A 83 14.14 3.31 -17.15
CA GLY A 83 13.54 2.38 -18.09
C GLY A 83 14.54 1.86 -19.12
N ASN A 84 14.28 0.68 -19.67
CA ASN A 84 15.15 0.04 -20.65
C ASN A 84 15.23 0.83 -21.96
N GLY A 85 14.14 1.45 -22.41
CA GLY A 85 14.13 2.24 -23.64
C GLY A 85 15.12 3.41 -23.61
N MET A 86 15.04 4.24 -22.56
CA MET A 86 15.99 5.34 -22.37
C MET A 86 17.43 4.84 -22.16
N GLY A 87 17.60 3.77 -21.37
CA GLY A 87 18.92 3.20 -21.11
C GLY A 87 19.62 2.67 -22.36
N ARG A 88 18.89 2.02 -23.27
CA ARG A 88 19.45 1.56 -24.55
C ARG A 88 19.87 2.72 -25.43
N ASN A 89 19.03 3.74 -25.58
CA ASN A 89 19.38 4.92 -26.39
C ASN A 89 20.68 5.57 -25.90
N ILE A 90 20.84 5.74 -24.59
CA ILE A 90 22.07 6.31 -24.03
C ILE A 90 23.27 5.37 -24.26
N LYS A 91 23.08 4.07 -24.07
CA LYS A 91 24.11 3.05 -24.31
C LYS A 91 24.56 3.07 -25.78
N ASP A 92 23.64 3.11 -26.74
CA ASP A 92 23.95 3.07 -28.17
C ASP A 92 24.72 4.34 -28.58
N LEU A 93 24.28 5.53 -28.12
CA LEU A 93 25.03 6.78 -28.33
C LEU A 93 26.45 6.71 -27.75
N THR A 94 26.61 6.12 -26.56
CA THR A 94 27.92 6.02 -25.91
C THR A 94 28.84 5.04 -26.64
N GLU A 95 28.31 3.94 -27.18
CA GLU A 95 29.06 2.98 -28.00
C GLU A 95 29.47 3.54 -29.35
N ASP A 96 28.64 4.39 -29.96
CA ASP A 96 28.95 5.13 -31.20
C ASP A 96 30.03 6.22 -30.99
N GLY A 97 30.56 6.35 -29.76
CA GLY A 97 31.62 7.29 -29.42
C GLY A 97 31.11 8.70 -29.13
N ILE A 98 29.80 8.91 -29.04
CA ILE A 98 29.19 10.19 -28.70
C ILE A 98 29.25 10.37 -27.18
N GLU A 99 29.84 11.46 -26.73
CA GLU A 99 29.90 11.78 -25.30
C GLU A 99 28.53 12.22 -24.79
N VAL A 100 27.92 11.39 -23.92
CA VAL A 100 26.65 11.73 -23.27
C VAL A 100 26.92 12.33 -21.90
N PHE A 101 26.40 13.53 -21.64
CA PHE A 101 26.44 14.16 -20.32
C PHE A 101 25.08 14.03 -19.63
N MET A 102 25.07 13.66 -18.35
CA MET A 102 23.86 13.46 -17.57
C MET A 102 23.88 14.27 -16.28
N LYS A 103 22.74 14.89 -15.94
CA LYS A 103 22.48 15.56 -14.67
C LYS A 103 21.30 14.86 -13.98
N ILE A 104 21.52 14.42 -12.74
CA ILE A 104 20.56 13.73 -11.89
C ILE A 104 20.15 14.67 -10.76
N GLU A 105 18.87 15.00 -10.72
CA GLU A 105 18.24 15.83 -9.70
C GLU A 105 17.21 15.02 -8.92
N VAL A 106 16.98 15.40 -7.66
CA VAL A 106 15.99 14.73 -6.81
C VAL A 106 14.60 15.19 -7.23
N ALA A 107 13.77 14.25 -7.68
CA ALA A 107 12.37 14.49 -7.97
C ALA A 107 11.51 14.43 -6.69
N ASN A 108 10.25 14.85 -6.81
CA ASN A 108 9.28 14.73 -5.72
C ASN A 108 9.07 13.26 -5.33
N GLN A 109 8.97 13.00 -4.02
CA GLN A 109 8.79 11.67 -3.49
C GLN A 109 7.39 11.14 -3.85
N HIS A 110 7.35 10.11 -4.70
CA HIS A 110 6.13 9.38 -5.03
C HIS A 110 6.06 8.14 -4.12
N GLY A 111 5.32 8.26 -3.02
CA GLY A 111 5.00 7.13 -2.13
C GLY A 111 3.77 6.36 -2.62
N PRO A 112 3.59 5.09 -2.23
CA PRO A 112 2.52 4.25 -2.74
C PRO A 112 1.13 4.86 -2.51
N TRP A 113 0.93 5.58 -1.40
CA TRP A 113 -0.31 6.29 -1.10
C TRP A 113 0.00 7.46 -0.16
N ASN A 114 -0.69 8.60 -0.32
CA ASN A 114 -0.67 9.64 0.71
C ASN A 114 -1.29 9.05 1.99
N PRO A 115 -0.56 8.96 3.12
CA PRO A 115 -1.08 8.38 4.36
C PRO A 115 -2.37 9.06 4.84
N PHE A 116 -2.61 10.30 4.41
CA PHE A 116 -3.86 11.03 4.63
C PHE A 116 -5.12 10.25 4.22
N TRP A 117 -5.07 9.50 3.12
CA TRP A 117 -6.22 8.78 2.61
C TRP A 117 -6.64 7.60 3.51
N ILE A 118 -5.68 6.99 4.19
CA ILE A 118 -5.93 5.92 5.18
C ILE A 118 -6.70 6.49 6.38
N TYR A 119 -6.33 7.67 6.86
CA TYR A 119 -7.04 8.33 7.97
C TYR A 119 -8.47 8.67 7.60
N ILE A 120 -8.71 9.20 6.39
CA ILE A 120 -10.07 9.50 5.91
C ILE A 120 -10.95 8.25 5.94
N MET A 121 -10.47 7.14 5.38
CA MET A 121 -11.24 5.90 5.35
C MET A 121 -11.51 5.33 6.75
N SER A 122 -10.56 5.47 7.67
CA SER A 122 -10.74 5.06 9.07
C SER A 122 -11.80 5.89 9.79
N PHE A 123 -11.79 7.22 9.65
CA PHE A 123 -12.79 8.10 10.28
C PHE A 123 -14.21 7.81 9.78
N ILE A 124 -14.38 7.54 8.48
CA ILE A 124 -15.68 7.17 7.91
C ILE A 124 -16.17 5.85 8.50
N PHE A 125 -15.30 4.83 8.59
CA PHE A 125 -15.65 3.54 9.16
C PHE A 125 -16.09 3.63 10.63
N PHE A 126 -15.35 4.37 11.46
CA PHE A 126 -15.72 4.59 12.86
C PHE A 126 -16.99 5.43 13.00
N GLY A 127 -17.19 6.44 12.14
CA GLY A 127 -18.41 7.25 12.14
C GLY A 127 -19.65 6.43 11.81
N ILE A 128 -19.61 5.62 10.74
CA ILE A 128 -20.73 4.76 10.33
C ILE A 128 -21.04 3.72 11.41
N THR A 129 -20.03 3.06 11.97
CA THR A 129 -20.24 2.06 13.02
C THR A 129 -20.83 2.69 14.29
N ALA A 130 -20.42 3.89 14.68
CA ALA A 130 -21.01 4.61 15.81
C ALA A 130 -22.50 4.97 15.57
N ILE A 131 -22.86 5.42 14.36
CA ILE A 131 -24.26 5.72 14.00
C ILE A 131 -25.11 4.45 14.07
N ILE A 132 -24.63 3.35 13.50
CA ILE A 132 -25.33 2.07 13.52
C ILE A 132 -25.52 1.57 14.96
N LEU A 133 -24.47 1.59 15.78
CA LEU A 133 -24.55 1.18 17.18
C LEU A 133 -25.53 2.06 17.97
N GLY A 134 -25.49 3.38 17.77
CA GLY A 134 -26.43 4.30 18.38
C GLY A 134 -27.88 4.00 17.99
N TYR A 135 -28.14 3.73 16.71
CA TYR A 135 -29.46 3.34 16.22
C TYR A 135 -29.93 2.02 16.86
N PHE A 136 -29.07 1.00 16.92
CA PHE A 136 -29.41 -0.27 17.55
C PHE A 136 -29.74 -0.11 19.04
N ILE A 137 -28.94 0.65 19.78
CA ILE A 137 -29.20 0.94 21.20
C ILE A 137 -30.57 1.62 21.37
N PHE A 138 -30.86 2.64 20.54
CA PHE A 138 -32.15 3.33 20.58
C PHE A 138 -33.34 2.40 20.29
N VAL A 139 -33.22 1.53 19.28
CA VAL A 139 -34.25 0.55 18.94
C VAL A 139 -34.47 -0.45 20.07
N VAL A 140 -33.41 -0.99 20.67
CA VAL A 140 -33.51 -1.94 21.78
C VAL A 140 -34.19 -1.30 22.99
N ILE A 141 -33.79 -0.08 23.35
CA ILE A 141 -34.40 0.67 24.44
C ILE A 141 -35.88 0.94 24.16
N SER A 142 -36.21 1.45 22.97
CA SER A 142 -37.59 1.74 22.57
C SER A 142 -38.47 0.50 22.60
N ARG A 143 -37.97 -0.63 22.06
CA ARG A 143 -38.67 -1.91 22.07
C ARG A 143 -38.88 -2.44 23.49
N PHE A 144 -37.89 -2.28 24.37
CA PHE A 144 -38.03 -2.66 25.77
C PHE A 144 -39.10 -1.83 26.48
N TYR A 145 -39.12 -0.51 26.27
CA TYR A 145 -40.16 0.37 26.82
C TYR A 145 -41.56 -0.03 26.33
N GLN A 146 -41.74 -0.26 25.02
CA GLN A 146 -43.02 -0.67 24.46
C GLN A 146 -43.49 -2.03 25.01
N ASN A 147 -42.61 -3.04 25.05
CA ASN A 147 -42.93 -4.35 25.60
C ASN A 147 -43.33 -4.27 27.08
N ARG A 148 -42.65 -3.43 27.87
CA ARG A 148 -42.98 -3.22 29.28
C ARG A 148 -44.38 -2.62 29.44
N GLN A 149 -44.76 -1.67 28.59
CA GLN A 149 -46.12 -1.09 28.60
C GLN A 149 -47.19 -2.12 28.20
N LEU A 150 -46.93 -2.90 27.14
CA LEU A 150 -47.84 -3.97 26.71
C LEU A 150 -48.05 -5.01 27.82
N GLN A 151 -46.99 -5.41 28.52
CA GLN A 151 -47.09 -6.32 29.67
C GLN A 151 -47.94 -5.74 30.80
N ILE A 152 -47.81 -4.45 31.10
CA ILE A 152 -48.62 -3.78 32.13
C ILE A 152 -50.11 -3.79 31.71
N GLN A 153 -50.42 -3.49 30.45
CA GLN A 153 -51.79 -3.52 29.93
C GLN A 153 -52.40 -4.93 29.98
N GLN A 154 -51.65 -5.95 29.55
CA GLN A 154 -52.14 -7.34 29.61
C GLN A 154 -52.42 -7.79 31.04
N ARG A 155 -51.57 -7.43 32.01
CA ARG A 155 -51.81 -7.74 33.43
C ARG A 155 -53.09 -7.09 33.95
N LYS A 156 -53.40 -5.86 33.53
CA LYS A 156 -54.66 -5.18 33.88
C LYS A 156 -55.87 -5.89 33.26
N LEU A 157 -55.81 -6.22 31.97
CA LEU A 157 -56.88 -6.97 31.29
C LEU A 157 -57.12 -8.33 31.91
N LYS A 158 -56.04 -9.07 32.26
CA LYS A 158 -56.15 -10.36 32.93
C LYS A 158 -56.86 -10.24 34.28
N LYS A 159 -56.50 -9.23 35.10
CA LYS A 159 -57.18 -8.97 36.38
C LYS A 159 -58.66 -8.62 36.21
N LEU A 160 -59.02 -7.86 35.18
CA LEU A 160 -60.42 -7.56 34.87
C LEU A 160 -61.19 -8.82 34.48
N ALA A 161 -60.60 -9.67 33.64
CA ALA A 161 -61.19 -10.95 33.25
C ALA A 161 -61.35 -11.90 34.45
N GLU A 162 -60.34 -12.05 35.30
CA GLU A 162 -60.41 -12.85 36.54
C GLU A 162 -61.53 -12.36 37.47
N ASN A 163 -61.61 -11.05 37.70
CA ASN A 163 -62.67 -10.45 38.52
C ASN A 163 -64.07 -10.63 37.91
N ALA A 164 -64.19 -10.57 36.57
CA ALA A 164 -65.46 -10.77 35.89
C ALA A 164 -65.92 -12.23 35.98
N VAL A 165 -65.01 -13.19 35.77
CA VAL A 165 -65.29 -14.63 35.89
C VAL A 165 -65.67 -14.99 37.32
N ALA A 166 -65.01 -14.43 38.33
CA ALA A 166 -65.33 -14.68 39.73
C ALA A 166 -66.75 -14.21 40.15
N LYS A 167 -67.36 -13.29 39.39
CA LYS A 167 -68.71 -12.80 39.63
C LYS A 167 -69.81 -13.61 38.92
N LEU A 168 -69.44 -14.55 38.04
CA LEU A 168 -70.42 -15.41 37.39
C LEU A 168 -70.97 -16.44 38.38
N GLU A 169 -72.28 -16.64 38.41
CA GLU A 169 -72.90 -17.70 39.20
C GLU A 169 -72.45 -19.06 38.67
N VAL A 170 -71.67 -19.77 39.48
CA VAL A 170 -71.12 -21.08 39.11
C VAL A 170 -72.06 -22.16 39.66
N ARG A 171 -72.84 -22.80 38.79
CA ARG A 171 -73.61 -23.99 39.14
C ARG A 171 -72.79 -25.24 38.85
N THR A 172 -72.39 -25.97 39.89
CA THR A 172 -71.69 -27.27 39.74
C THR A 172 -72.70 -28.36 39.41
N LEU A 173 -72.68 -28.85 38.16
CA LEU A 173 -73.51 -29.98 37.73
C LEU A 173 -72.89 -31.29 38.26
N ARG A 174 -73.70 -32.12 38.93
CA ARG A 174 -73.31 -33.50 39.28
C ARG A 174 -73.78 -34.46 38.18
N ARG A 175 -73.06 -35.57 38.05
CA ARG A 175 -73.27 -36.61 37.00
C ARG A 175 -74.66 -37.29 37.02
N THR A 176 -75.51 -36.95 37.98
CA THR A 176 -76.88 -37.47 38.17
C THR A 176 -77.95 -36.38 38.16
N ASP A 177 -77.60 -35.14 37.80
CA ASP A 177 -78.60 -34.14 37.44
C ASP A 177 -79.22 -34.54 36.08
N PRO A 178 -80.54 -34.32 35.85
CA PRO A 178 -81.24 -34.78 34.65
C PRO A 178 -80.70 -34.17 33.36
#